data_AF-A0A8S3A9S7-F1
#
_entry.id   AF-A0A8S3A9S7-F1
#
_cell.length_a   1.000
_cell.length_b   1.000
_cell.length_c   1.000
_cell.angle_alpha   90.00
_cell.angle_beta   90.00
_cell.angle_gamma   90.00
#
_symmetry.space_group_name_H-M   'P 1'
#
loop_
_entity.id
_entity.type
_entity.pdbx_description
1 polymer ?
#
loop_
_entity_poly.entity_id
_entity_poly.type
_entity_poly.pdbx_seq_one_letter_code
_entity_poly.pdbx_strand_id
1 'polypeptide(L)'
;MKDYTRMGIQQNSDPHWTINAEINKNYALCDTYPDIIVLPSSFDSTRLQRVADFRSRNRIPVLSWYSRETYATITRSSQPLTGLANRTCDDDIELLRKIADANVNQGFKLVILDARPKVNAMANMANGGGYEDYPNCELEFHNIQNIHVMRESLRKLHAAVRNAAHEDKTWFSDLENSNWLFHIRAILTAAIRLVSLVHNEKRSVLVHCSDGWDRTAQLTSLAMLMLDAHYRTLNGYMILIEKEWISFGHKFFLRIGHGDKSDSERSPVFLQFLDCTFQLLQQFPSAFEFNEKLLITIADNLYSCQYGTFLLNSDKWRTDMKVSEHTMSAWTPILRERALYLNPFYAERSDNVLIPNNSSRHIKLWKNYYCRYMPGYRSTLDVLTQRYTTLLNLRKKFTDEINHIRQDGDQQPRLLSGTLYQSPMTTTSTNISAQSKSNVTQASATFMT
;
A
#
# COMPACT_ATOMS: atom_id res chain seq x y z
N MET A 1 -7.37 -16.27 -0.17
CA MET A 1 -8.51 -16.64 -1.05
C MET A 1 -9.60 -15.57 -1.14
N LYS A 2 -10.33 -15.24 -0.05
CA LYS A 2 -11.48 -14.28 -0.11
C LYS A 2 -11.16 -12.93 -0.76
N ASP A 3 -9.96 -12.40 -0.55
CA ASP A 3 -9.54 -11.15 -1.18
C ASP A 3 -9.35 -11.26 -2.71
N TYR A 4 -8.92 -12.42 -3.23
CA TYR A 4 -8.90 -12.67 -4.68
C TYR A 4 -10.33 -12.71 -5.25
N THR A 5 -11.26 -13.35 -4.55
CA THR A 5 -12.68 -13.36 -4.93
C THR A 5 -13.30 -11.97 -4.92
N ARG A 6 -12.93 -11.12 -3.96
CA ARG A 6 -13.34 -9.70 -3.92
C ARG A 6 -12.88 -8.94 -5.17
N MET A 7 -11.66 -9.22 -5.65
CA MET A 7 -11.15 -8.67 -6.91
C MET A 7 -11.79 -9.29 -8.16
N GLY A 8 -12.77 -10.18 -8.00
CA GLY A 8 -13.51 -10.79 -9.11
C GLY A 8 -12.91 -12.09 -9.64
N ILE A 9 -11.83 -12.59 -9.03
CA ILE A 9 -11.15 -13.81 -9.47
C ILE A 9 -11.85 -15.01 -8.86
N GLN A 10 -12.45 -15.82 -9.72
CA GLN A 10 -13.18 -17.00 -9.32
C GLN A 10 -12.31 -18.26 -9.48
N GLN A 11 -12.62 -19.28 -8.69
CA GLN A 11 -11.98 -20.58 -8.82
C GLN A 11 -12.49 -21.28 -10.08
N ASN A 12 -11.60 -21.68 -10.98
CA ASN A 12 -11.89 -22.49 -12.18
C ASN A 12 -12.88 -21.90 -13.20
N SER A 13 -13.20 -20.59 -13.14
CA SER A 13 -14.19 -19.96 -14.04
C SER A 13 -13.81 -18.58 -14.58
N ASP A 14 -12.69 -17.99 -14.15
CA ASP A 14 -12.22 -16.71 -14.69
C ASP A 14 -11.31 -16.93 -15.92
N PRO A 15 -11.60 -16.26 -17.06
CA PRO A 15 -10.88 -16.48 -18.31
C PRO A 15 -9.43 -15.99 -18.30
N HIS A 16 -9.07 -15.11 -17.37
CA HIS A 16 -7.77 -14.45 -17.33
C HIS A 16 -6.87 -14.96 -16.20
N TRP A 17 -7.42 -15.16 -14.99
CA TRP A 17 -6.67 -15.54 -13.80
C TRP A 17 -7.34 -16.67 -13.02
N THR A 18 -6.59 -17.68 -12.61
CA THR A 18 -7.16 -18.82 -11.85
C THR A 18 -6.53 -18.98 -10.47
N ILE A 19 -7.39 -19.28 -9.50
CA ILE A 19 -6.98 -19.75 -8.17
C ILE A 19 -6.88 -21.27 -8.24
N ASN A 20 -5.66 -21.81 -8.33
CA ASN A 20 -5.42 -23.25 -8.27
C ASN A 20 -4.63 -23.60 -7.01
N ALA A 21 -5.34 -24.13 -6.01
CA ALA A 21 -4.79 -24.48 -4.71
C ALA A 21 -3.81 -25.65 -4.75
N GLU A 22 -3.74 -26.42 -5.84
CA GLU A 22 -2.81 -27.55 -5.96
C GLU A 22 -1.39 -27.10 -6.34
N ILE A 23 -1.21 -25.89 -6.87
CA ILE A 23 0.08 -25.43 -7.44
C ILE A 23 1.18 -25.33 -6.38
N ASN A 24 0.89 -24.71 -5.23
CA ASN A 24 1.84 -24.58 -4.13
C ASN A 24 1.36 -25.31 -2.87
N LYS A 25 0.57 -26.37 -3.05
CA LYS A 25 0.09 -27.20 -1.95
C LYS A 25 1.26 -27.77 -1.16
N ASN A 26 1.15 -27.74 0.17
CA ASN A 26 2.24 -28.10 1.08
C ASN A 26 3.55 -27.34 0.82
N TYR A 27 3.46 -26.19 0.13
CA TYR A 27 4.58 -25.33 -0.25
C TYR A 27 5.64 -26.01 -1.12
N ALA A 28 5.21 -26.96 -1.96
CA ALA A 28 6.12 -27.80 -2.76
C ALA A 28 6.86 -27.02 -3.86
N LEU A 29 6.24 -25.99 -4.44
CA LEU A 29 6.84 -25.18 -5.49
C LEU A 29 7.74 -24.08 -4.91
N CYS A 30 7.25 -23.38 -3.88
CA CYS A 30 7.96 -22.32 -3.17
C CYS A 30 7.58 -22.29 -1.68
N ASP A 31 8.56 -22.57 -0.82
CA ASP A 31 8.43 -22.66 0.65
C ASP A 31 8.26 -21.33 1.38
N THR A 32 8.44 -20.22 0.66
CA THR A 32 8.30 -18.85 1.16
C THR A 32 7.12 -18.08 0.56
N TYR A 33 6.32 -18.73 -0.30
CA TYR A 33 5.04 -18.24 -0.78
C TYR A 33 3.89 -18.79 0.06
N PRO A 34 2.69 -18.19 -0.04
CA PRO A 34 1.49 -18.80 0.52
C PRO A 34 1.18 -20.13 -0.18
N ASP A 35 0.38 -20.97 0.50
CA ASP A 35 -0.15 -22.22 -0.04
C ASP A 35 -1.02 -22.00 -1.31
N ILE A 36 -1.70 -20.85 -1.39
CA ILE A 36 -2.53 -20.43 -2.50
C ILE A 36 -1.86 -19.29 -3.26
N ILE A 37 -1.51 -19.55 -4.52
CA ILE A 37 -1.03 -18.56 -5.48
C ILE A 37 -1.95 -18.48 -6.70
N VAL A 38 -1.92 -17.35 -7.40
CA VAL A 38 -2.80 -17.04 -8.53
C VAL A 38 -1.96 -16.71 -9.76
N LEU A 39 -2.28 -17.38 -10.87
CA LEU A 39 -1.55 -17.35 -12.13
C LEU A 39 -2.50 -17.12 -13.32
N PRO A 40 -1.99 -16.71 -14.49
CA PRO A 40 -2.83 -16.60 -15.69
C PRO A 40 -3.48 -17.94 -16.03
N SER A 41 -4.79 -17.94 -16.30
CA SER A 41 -5.57 -19.15 -16.61
C SER A 41 -5.06 -19.88 -17.87
N SER A 42 -4.40 -19.15 -18.77
CA SER A 42 -3.88 -19.68 -20.04
C SER A 42 -2.46 -20.26 -19.95
N PHE A 43 -1.80 -20.22 -18.78
CA PHE A 43 -0.47 -20.78 -18.61
C PHE A 43 -0.52 -22.28 -18.29
N ASP A 44 0.32 -23.06 -18.97
CA ASP A 44 0.43 -24.50 -18.73
C ASP A 44 1.21 -24.78 -17.43
N SER A 45 0.49 -25.24 -16.41
CA SER A 45 1.03 -25.52 -15.08
C SER A 45 2.16 -26.56 -15.06
N THR A 46 2.27 -27.45 -16.06
CA THR A 46 3.36 -28.45 -16.13
C THR A 46 4.73 -27.80 -16.34
N ARG A 47 4.76 -26.53 -16.75
CA ARG A 47 5.95 -25.74 -17.03
C ARG A 47 6.47 -24.98 -15.80
N LEU A 48 5.68 -24.92 -14.71
CA LEU A 48 5.97 -24.06 -13.56
C LEU A 48 7.27 -24.40 -12.83
N GLN A 49 7.66 -25.68 -12.77
CA GLN A 49 8.91 -26.05 -12.11
C GLN A 49 10.12 -25.38 -12.77
N ARG A 50 10.14 -25.28 -14.11
CA ARG A 50 11.25 -24.62 -14.83
C ARG A 50 11.29 -23.11 -14.58
N VAL A 51 10.12 -22.47 -14.42
CA VAL A 51 10.03 -21.06 -14.01
C VAL A 51 10.54 -20.89 -12.58
N ALA A 52 10.14 -21.78 -11.67
CA ALA A 52 10.58 -21.78 -10.28
C ALA A 52 12.09 -21.92 -10.18
N ASP A 53 12.69 -22.89 -10.87
CA ASP A 53 14.14 -23.10 -10.90
C ASP A 53 14.91 -21.91 -11.47
N PHE A 54 14.27 -21.06 -12.29
CA PHE A 54 14.86 -19.86 -12.88
C PHE A 54 14.65 -18.59 -12.05
N ARG A 55 13.75 -18.60 -11.06
CA ARG A 55 13.47 -17.46 -10.17
C ARG A 55 14.13 -17.70 -8.82
N SER A 56 14.87 -16.71 -8.32
CA SER A 56 15.59 -16.84 -7.05
C SER A 56 14.67 -17.30 -5.90
N ARG A 57 14.99 -18.46 -5.30
CA ARG A 57 14.19 -19.10 -4.23
C ARG A 57 12.79 -19.55 -4.67
N ASN A 58 12.62 -19.82 -5.96
CA ASN A 58 11.40 -20.32 -6.57
C ASN A 58 10.21 -19.36 -6.48
N ARG A 59 10.48 -18.07 -6.25
CA ARG A 59 9.44 -17.04 -6.09
C ARG A 59 9.00 -16.52 -7.46
N ILE A 60 8.23 -17.35 -8.16
CA ILE A 60 7.73 -17.11 -9.50
C ILE A 60 6.79 -15.89 -9.58
N PRO A 61 6.63 -15.25 -10.74
CA PRO A 61 5.60 -14.23 -10.97
C PRO A 61 4.19 -14.71 -10.61
N VAL A 62 3.58 -14.07 -9.60
CA VAL A 62 2.21 -14.37 -9.13
C VAL A 62 1.41 -13.09 -8.87
N LEU A 63 0.08 -13.19 -8.91
CA LEU A 63 -0.80 -12.04 -8.76
C LEU A 63 -0.87 -11.50 -7.31
N SER A 64 -0.69 -10.19 -7.18
CA SER A 64 -0.94 -9.43 -5.93
C SER A 64 -2.28 -8.69 -6.00
N TRP A 65 -2.53 -7.98 -7.11
CA TRP A 65 -3.73 -7.15 -7.29
C TRP A 65 -4.23 -7.16 -8.74
N TYR A 66 -5.54 -7.01 -8.92
CA TYR A 66 -6.20 -7.01 -10.23
C TYR A 66 -7.31 -5.95 -10.29
N SER A 67 -7.32 -5.18 -11.38
CA SER A 67 -8.37 -4.21 -11.70
C SER A 67 -9.49 -4.86 -12.51
N ARG A 68 -10.70 -4.89 -11.96
CA ARG A 68 -11.90 -5.35 -12.71
C ARG A 68 -12.32 -4.39 -13.83
N GLU A 69 -11.97 -3.12 -13.69
CA GLU A 69 -12.34 -2.09 -14.67
C GLU A 69 -11.40 -2.12 -15.88
N THR A 70 -10.11 -2.31 -15.64
CA THR A 70 -9.07 -2.10 -16.66
C THR A 70 -8.33 -3.37 -17.05
N TYR A 71 -8.54 -4.48 -16.35
CA TYR A 71 -7.81 -5.74 -16.47
C TYR A 71 -6.31 -5.64 -16.15
N ALA A 72 -5.82 -4.45 -15.78
CA ALA A 72 -4.45 -4.25 -15.36
C ALA A 72 -4.15 -4.96 -14.04
N THR A 73 -2.96 -5.54 -13.94
CA THR A 73 -2.54 -6.34 -12.79
C THR A 73 -1.27 -5.82 -12.16
N ILE A 74 -1.11 -6.10 -10.88
CA ILE A 74 0.19 -6.06 -10.20
C ILE A 74 0.54 -7.50 -9.88
N THR A 75 1.62 -7.99 -10.48
CA THR A 75 2.23 -9.27 -10.15
C THR A 75 3.54 -9.05 -9.41
N ARG A 76 3.99 -10.06 -8.66
CA ARG A 76 5.23 -10.00 -7.86
C ARG A 76 6.07 -11.25 -8.02
N SER A 77 7.39 -11.11 -7.93
CA SER A 77 8.35 -12.21 -7.97
C SER A 77 9.66 -11.85 -7.27
N SER A 78 10.60 -12.81 -7.24
CA SER A 78 12.04 -12.54 -7.10
C SER A 78 12.71 -12.23 -8.44
N GLN A 79 13.97 -11.81 -8.40
CA GLN A 79 14.78 -11.69 -9.61
C GLN A 79 14.90 -13.00 -10.41
N PRO A 80 15.09 -12.92 -11.73
CA PRO A 80 15.52 -14.06 -12.55
C PRO A 80 16.99 -14.43 -12.27
N LEU A 81 17.35 -15.68 -12.56
CA LEU A 81 18.71 -16.23 -12.40
C LEU A 81 19.50 -16.17 -13.72
N THR A 82 19.54 -15.00 -14.35
CA THR A 82 20.20 -14.82 -15.66
C THR A 82 21.72 -15.04 -15.56
N GLY A 83 22.35 -14.53 -14.50
CA GLY A 83 23.79 -14.59 -14.28
C GLY A 83 24.59 -13.80 -15.33
N LEU A 84 25.92 -13.83 -15.23
CA LEU A 84 26.81 -13.17 -16.21
C LEU A 84 26.69 -13.73 -17.62
N ALA A 85 26.23 -14.96 -17.77
CA ALA A 85 25.99 -15.60 -19.06
C ALA A 85 24.68 -15.13 -19.74
N ASN A 86 23.93 -14.22 -19.10
CA ASN A 86 22.64 -13.70 -19.58
C ASN A 86 21.67 -14.82 -19.98
N ARG A 87 21.58 -15.86 -19.16
CA ARG A 87 20.71 -17.02 -19.41
C ARG A 87 19.26 -16.57 -19.49
N THR A 88 18.51 -17.17 -20.40
CA THR A 88 17.06 -17.00 -20.53
C THR A 88 16.34 -18.29 -20.15
N CYS A 89 15.04 -18.17 -19.87
CA CYS A 89 14.15 -19.30 -19.64
C CYS A 89 12.87 -19.09 -20.45
N ASP A 90 12.64 -19.94 -21.45
CA ASP A 90 11.48 -19.82 -22.35
C ASP A 90 10.15 -19.96 -21.61
N ASP A 91 10.12 -20.75 -20.52
CA ASP A 91 8.92 -20.88 -19.68
C ASP A 91 8.66 -19.62 -18.83
N ASP A 92 9.70 -18.94 -18.34
CA ASP A 92 9.57 -17.65 -17.64
C ASP A 92 9.10 -16.56 -18.60
N ILE A 93 9.69 -16.49 -19.79
CA ILE A 93 9.28 -15.57 -20.87
C ILE A 93 7.81 -15.81 -21.25
N GLU A 94 7.40 -17.07 -21.41
CA GLU A 94 6.01 -17.41 -21.72
C GLU A 94 5.07 -17.02 -20.57
N LEU A 95 5.45 -17.24 -19.31
CA LEU A 95 4.63 -16.83 -18.16
C LEU A 95 4.43 -15.31 -18.16
N LEU A 96 5.49 -14.54 -18.35
CA LEU A 96 5.39 -13.07 -18.42
C LEU A 96 4.52 -12.61 -19.59
N ARG A 97 4.60 -13.29 -20.74
CA ARG A 97 3.72 -13.05 -21.86
C ARG A 97 2.26 -13.33 -21.50
N LYS A 98 1.96 -14.45 -20.82
CA LYS A 98 0.59 -14.76 -20.36
C LYS A 98 0.06 -13.73 -19.36
N ILE A 99 0.91 -13.16 -18.52
CA ILE A 99 0.54 -12.07 -17.61
C ILE A 99 0.16 -10.81 -18.41
N ALA A 100 0.90 -10.49 -19.47
CA ALA A 100 0.56 -9.39 -20.37
C ALA A 100 -0.76 -9.65 -21.12
N ASP A 101 -0.92 -10.84 -21.70
CA ASP A 101 -2.10 -11.25 -22.46
C ASP A 101 -3.38 -11.27 -21.61
N ALA A 102 -3.26 -11.50 -20.29
CA ALA A 102 -4.39 -11.48 -19.36
C ALA A 102 -5.00 -10.08 -19.18
N ASN A 103 -4.31 -9.02 -19.61
CA ASN A 103 -4.85 -7.66 -19.67
C ASN A 103 -5.28 -7.34 -21.12
N VAL A 104 -6.58 -7.46 -21.38
CA VAL A 104 -7.17 -7.24 -22.72
C VAL A 104 -7.00 -5.82 -23.27
N ASN A 105 -6.73 -4.85 -22.39
CA ASN A 105 -6.51 -3.44 -22.78
C ASN A 105 -5.03 -3.12 -23.02
N GLN A 106 -4.13 -4.06 -22.74
CA GLN A 106 -2.70 -3.85 -22.91
C GLN A 106 -2.27 -4.10 -24.35
N GLY A 107 -1.31 -3.31 -24.82
CA GLY A 107 -0.47 -3.72 -25.96
C GLY A 107 0.45 -4.89 -25.60
N PHE A 108 1.34 -5.26 -26.52
CA PHE A 108 2.18 -6.48 -26.41
C PHE A 108 3.27 -6.48 -25.31
N LYS A 109 3.44 -5.42 -24.50
CA LYS A 109 4.59 -5.27 -23.59
C LYS A 109 4.24 -5.14 -22.11
N LEU A 110 4.72 -6.08 -21.28
CA LEU A 110 4.65 -6.04 -19.82
C LEU A 110 5.66 -5.03 -19.25
N VAL A 111 5.28 -4.21 -18.27
CA VAL A 111 6.29 -3.44 -17.51
C VAL A 111 6.85 -4.30 -16.41
N ILE A 112 8.17 -4.27 -16.24
CA ILE A 112 8.87 -4.87 -15.12
C ILE A 112 9.47 -3.73 -14.30
N LEU A 113 9.05 -3.66 -13.04
CA LEU A 113 9.53 -2.70 -12.06
C LEU A 113 10.52 -3.41 -11.13
N ASP A 114 11.81 -3.20 -11.37
CA ASP A 114 12.86 -3.63 -10.46
C ASP A 114 13.08 -2.53 -9.41
N ALA A 115 12.76 -2.85 -8.16
CA ALA A 115 12.88 -1.90 -7.07
C ALA A 115 14.33 -1.44 -6.81
N ARG A 116 15.33 -2.15 -7.32
CA ARG A 116 16.75 -1.92 -7.01
C ARG A 116 17.32 -0.74 -7.79
N PRO A 117 18.44 -0.15 -7.31
CA PRO A 117 19.35 0.56 -8.18
C PRO A 117 19.94 -0.38 -9.23
N LYS A 118 20.11 0.09 -10.47
CA LYS A 118 20.69 -0.69 -11.57
C LYS A 118 22.05 -1.31 -11.19
N VAL A 119 22.89 -0.56 -10.49
CA VAL A 119 24.20 -1.06 -10.00
C VAL A 119 24.07 -2.27 -9.07
N ASN A 120 23.04 -2.31 -8.22
CA ASN A 120 22.80 -3.44 -7.34
C ASN A 120 22.23 -4.63 -8.11
N ALA A 121 21.42 -4.39 -9.15
CA ALA A 121 20.93 -5.43 -10.03
C ALA A 121 22.08 -6.08 -10.83
N MET A 122 23.02 -5.29 -11.34
CA MET A 122 24.26 -5.77 -11.97
C MET A 122 25.14 -6.57 -11.00
N ALA A 123 25.29 -6.11 -9.75
CA ALA A 123 26.01 -6.88 -8.73
C ALA A 123 25.33 -8.22 -8.42
N ASN A 124 24.00 -8.29 -8.43
CA ASN A 124 23.29 -9.57 -8.30
C ASN A 124 23.49 -10.47 -9.53
N MET A 125 23.56 -9.89 -10.74
CA MET A 125 23.88 -10.63 -11.97
C MET A 125 25.25 -11.32 -11.88
N ALA A 126 26.25 -10.66 -11.28
CA ALA A 126 27.55 -11.26 -10.99
C ALA A 126 27.46 -12.45 -10.02
N ASN A 127 26.45 -12.47 -9.13
CA ASN A 127 26.20 -13.53 -8.15
C ASN A 127 25.15 -14.56 -8.63
N GLY A 128 24.88 -14.64 -9.94
CA GLY A 128 23.97 -15.62 -10.53
C GLY A 128 22.48 -15.22 -10.54
N GLY A 129 22.12 -14.09 -9.93
CA GLY A 129 20.82 -13.43 -10.10
C GLY A 129 20.76 -12.60 -11.39
N GLY A 130 20.07 -11.47 -11.37
CA GLY A 130 20.05 -10.54 -12.52
C GLY A 130 18.71 -9.84 -12.69
N TYR A 131 18.39 -9.49 -13.93
CA TYR A 131 17.16 -8.82 -14.34
C TYR A 131 16.83 -9.21 -15.79
N GLU A 132 15.59 -9.00 -16.20
CA GLU A 132 15.04 -9.42 -17.48
C GLU A 132 15.54 -8.53 -18.64
N ASP A 133 15.91 -9.17 -19.75
CA ASP A 133 16.15 -8.55 -21.05
C ASP A 133 15.34 -9.30 -22.11
N TYR A 134 14.01 -9.11 -22.07
CA TYR A 134 13.05 -9.89 -22.86
C TYR A 134 12.34 -9.02 -23.91
N PRO A 135 12.05 -9.56 -25.12
CA PRO A 135 11.46 -8.78 -26.21
C PRO A 135 10.11 -8.10 -25.90
N ASN A 136 9.28 -8.73 -25.07
CA ASN A 136 7.93 -8.28 -24.73
C ASN A 136 7.86 -7.64 -23.33
N CYS A 137 8.98 -7.13 -22.82
CA CYS A 137 9.05 -6.50 -21.52
C CYS A 137 9.76 -5.14 -21.58
N GLU A 138 9.35 -4.23 -20.70
CA GLU A 138 9.98 -2.93 -20.49
C GLU A 138 10.45 -2.85 -19.04
N LEU A 139 11.76 -2.76 -18.82
CA LEU A 139 12.35 -2.77 -17.48
C LEU A 139 12.64 -1.35 -16.97
N GLU A 140 12.09 -1.02 -15.79
CA GLU A 140 12.34 0.23 -15.06
C GLU A 140 13.03 -0.06 -13.70
N PHE A 141 14.10 0.70 -13.38
CA PHE A 141 14.80 0.63 -12.10
C PHE A 141 14.39 1.77 -11.16
N HIS A 142 14.08 1.45 -9.90
CA HIS A 142 13.51 2.41 -8.94
C HIS A 142 14.40 2.80 -7.75
N ASN A 143 15.67 2.39 -7.76
CA ASN A 143 16.72 2.93 -6.89
C ASN A 143 16.47 2.80 -5.36
N ILE A 144 15.66 1.85 -4.91
CA ILE A 144 15.44 1.59 -3.48
C ILE A 144 16.58 0.71 -2.94
N GLN A 145 17.32 1.28 -2.00
CA GLN A 145 18.52 0.68 -1.43
C GLN A 145 18.22 -0.63 -0.65
N ASN A 146 19.28 -1.40 -0.36
CA ASN A 146 19.15 -2.69 0.32
C ASN A 146 18.91 -2.53 1.83
N ILE A 147 18.70 -3.66 2.51
CA ILE A 147 18.37 -3.72 3.94
C ILE A 147 19.43 -3.10 4.85
N HIS A 148 20.70 -3.14 4.46
CA HIS A 148 21.81 -2.61 5.26
C HIS A 148 21.82 -1.09 5.25
N VAL A 149 21.55 -0.48 4.08
CA VAL A 149 21.40 0.98 3.97
C VAL A 149 20.21 1.46 4.80
N MET A 150 19.08 0.74 4.78
CA MET A 150 17.91 1.11 5.58
C MET A 150 18.15 0.96 7.09
N ARG A 151 18.87 -0.08 7.52
CA ARG A 151 19.31 -0.26 8.91
C ARG A 151 20.16 0.92 9.37
N GLU A 152 21.16 1.28 8.57
CA GLU A 152 22.06 2.39 8.88
C GLU A 152 21.33 3.74 8.92
N SER A 153 20.38 3.95 8.00
CA SER A 153 19.54 5.15 7.99
C SER A 153 18.72 5.31 9.26
N LEU A 154 18.06 4.24 9.73
CA LEU A 154 17.32 4.28 10.99
C LEU A 154 18.24 4.49 12.20
N ARG A 155 19.42 3.87 12.21
CA ARG A 155 20.42 4.07 13.27
C ARG A 155 20.79 5.54 13.40
N LYS A 156 21.03 6.22 12.26
CA LYS A 156 21.31 7.66 12.22
C LYS A 156 20.12 8.51 12.65
N LEU A 157 18.89 8.13 12.26
CA LEU A 157 17.69 8.83 12.73
C LEU A 157 17.52 8.73 14.24
N HIS A 158 17.69 7.55 14.84
CA HIS A 158 17.65 7.39 16.29
C HIS A 158 18.75 8.20 16.98
N ALA A 159 19.94 8.29 16.39
CA ALA A 159 21.00 9.17 16.90
C ALA A 159 20.58 10.65 16.85
N ALA A 160 19.96 11.12 15.75
CA ALA A 160 19.45 12.48 15.63
C ALA A 160 18.40 12.81 16.71
N VAL A 161 17.44 11.90 16.94
CA VAL A 161 16.43 12.05 18.00
C VAL A 161 17.05 12.10 19.38
N ARG A 162 18.01 11.21 19.67
CA ARG A 162 18.70 11.19 20.96
C ARG A 162 19.54 12.44 21.17
N ASN A 163 20.24 12.93 20.15
CA ASN A 163 21.05 14.13 20.24
C ASN A 163 20.18 15.36 20.55
N ALA A 164 19.07 15.52 19.84
CA ALA A 164 18.13 16.64 20.06
C ALA A 164 17.46 16.60 21.45
N ALA A 165 17.37 15.42 22.08
CA ALA A 165 16.90 15.30 23.46
C ALA A 165 17.86 15.94 24.49
N HIS A 166 19.16 16.01 24.17
CA HIS A 166 20.19 16.58 25.02
C HIS A 166 20.55 18.02 24.62
N GLU A 167 20.74 18.26 23.32
CA GLU A 167 21.13 19.56 22.77
C GLU A 167 20.54 19.76 21.36
N ASP A 168 19.56 20.65 21.24
CA ASP A 168 18.84 20.93 19.99
C ASP A 168 19.58 21.98 19.13
N LYS A 169 20.78 21.64 18.65
CA LYS A 169 21.58 22.50 17.74
C LYS A 169 21.68 21.96 16.32
N THR A 170 21.69 20.64 16.17
CA THR A 170 21.98 19.95 14.90
C THR A 170 20.78 19.16 14.37
N TRP A 171 19.57 19.37 14.91
CA TRP A 171 18.39 18.55 14.58
C TRP A 171 18.15 18.42 13.06
N PHE A 172 18.12 19.54 12.34
CA PHE A 172 17.83 19.53 10.91
C PHE A 172 18.94 18.86 10.08
N SER A 173 20.22 19.13 10.40
CA SER A 173 21.36 18.51 9.73
C SER A 173 21.45 17.01 10.02
N ASP A 174 21.21 16.60 11.26
CA ASP A 174 21.28 15.18 11.65
C ASP A 174 20.12 14.39 11.03
N LEU A 175 18.93 14.98 10.96
CA LEU A 175 17.79 14.39 10.26
C LEU A 175 18.08 14.23 8.76
N GLU A 176 18.66 15.23 8.11
CA GLU A 176 19.06 15.14 6.70
C GLU A 176 20.14 14.06 6.49
N ASN A 177 21.19 14.05 7.32
CA ASN A 177 22.29 13.09 7.29
C ASN A 177 21.84 11.63 7.55
N SER A 178 20.69 11.44 8.21
CA SER A 178 20.08 10.11 8.36
C SER A 178 19.60 9.52 7.04
N ASN A 179 19.28 10.35 6.03
CA ASN A 179 18.63 9.98 4.79
C ASN A 179 17.27 9.27 4.96
N TRP A 180 16.68 9.27 6.16
CA TRP A 180 15.45 8.53 6.40
C TRP A 180 14.30 9.00 5.51
N LEU A 181 14.03 10.31 5.51
CA LEU A 181 12.97 10.90 4.67
C LEU A 181 13.29 10.80 3.18
N PHE A 182 14.57 10.73 2.80
CA PHE A 182 14.97 10.45 1.41
C PHE A 182 14.55 9.03 1.00
N HIS A 183 14.75 8.03 1.85
CA HIS A 183 14.33 6.65 1.57
C HIS A 183 12.81 6.48 1.57
N ILE A 184 12.09 7.09 2.52
CA ILE A 184 10.61 7.12 2.51
C ILE A 184 10.09 7.70 1.19
N ARG A 185 10.68 8.82 0.74
CA ARG A 185 10.34 9.44 -0.54
C ARG A 185 10.66 8.53 -1.72
N ALA A 186 11.80 7.84 -1.73
CA ALA A 186 12.17 6.93 -2.81
C ALA A 186 11.18 5.77 -2.96
N ILE A 187 10.74 5.18 -1.83
CA ILE A 187 9.72 4.12 -1.80
C ILE A 187 8.39 4.65 -2.35
N LEU A 188 7.93 5.82 -1.89
CA LEU A 188 6.70 6.45 -2.37
C LEU A 188 6.79 6.81 -3.87
N THR A 189 7.93 7.30 -4.37
CA THR A 189 8.11 7.60 -5.81
C THR A 189 7.84 6.35 -6.66
N ALA A 190 8.44 5.22 -6.27
CA ALA A 190 8.30 3.97 -6.99
C ALA A 190 6.87 3.42 -6.91
N ALA A 191 6.23 3.52 -5.75
CA ALA A 191 4.83 3.12 -5.59
C ALA A 191 3.87 4.02 -6.40
N ILE A 192 4.10 5.34 -6.46
CA ILE A 192 3.34 6.26 -7.33
C ILE A 192 3.53 5.90 -8.81
N ARG A 193 4.76 5.56 -9.23
CA ARG A 193 5.00 5.11 -10.62
C ARG A 193 4.19 3.85 -10.93
N LEU A 194 4.22 2.86 -10.03
CA LEU A 194 3.44 1.64 -10.16
C LEU A 194 1.93 1.94 -10.28
N VAL A 195 1.40 2.86 -9.47
CA VAL A 195 0.00 3.30 -9.54
C VAL A 195 -0.29 3.98 -10.87
N SER A 196 0.59 4.84 -11.37
CA SER A 196 0.43 5.51 -12.67
C SER A 196 0.39 4.51 -13.83
N LEU A 197 1.28 3.51 -13.85
CA LEU A 197 1.30 2.45 -14.85
C LEU A 197 -0.03 1.67 -14.90
N VAL A 198 -0.54 1.30 -13.73
CA VAL A 198 -1.75 0.47 -13.61
C VAL A 198 -3.03 1.30 -13.85
N HIS A 199 -3.14 2.47 -13.23
CA HIS A 199 -4.35 3.28 -13.24
C HIS A 199 -4.46 4.22 -14.44
N ASN A 200 -3.38 4.92 -14.81
CA ASN A 200 -3.41 5.91 -15.89
C ASN A 200 -3.11 5.26 -17.24
N GLU A 201 -2.07 4.43 -17.30
CA GLU A 201 -1.61 3.79 -18.54
C GLU A 201 -2.31 2.44 -18.80
N LYS A 202 -3.09 1.94 -17.83
CA LYS A 202 -3.87 0.69 -17.95
C LYS A 202 -3.00 -0.55 -18.22
N ARG A 203 -1.76 -0.56 -17.75
CA ARG A 203 -0.78 -1.63 -17.99
C ARG A 203 -0.64 -2.56 -16.80
N SER A 204 -0.46 -3.85 -17.06
CA SER A 204 0.01 -4.81 -16.06
C SER A 204 1.49 -4.60 -15.78
N VAL A 205 1.86 -4.81 -14.52
CA VAL A 205 3.22 -4.60 -14.03
C VAL A 205 3.68 -5.80 -13.21
N LEU A 206 4.87 -6.31 -13.51
CA LEU A 206 5.61 -7.23 -12.65
C LEU A 206 6.52 -6.43 -11.73
N VAL A 207 6.40 -6.63 -10.42
CA VAL A 207 7.25 -5.98 -9.42
C VAL A 207 8.20 -6.99 -8.79
N HIS A 208 9.49 -6.73 -8.83
CA HIS A 208 10.46 -7.56 -8.12
C HIS A 208 11.61 -6.73 -7.53
N CYS A 209 12.46 -7.42 -6.77
CA CYS A 209 13.75 -6.92 -6.33
C CYS A 209 14.74 -8.09 -6.40
N SER A 210 15.65 -8.26 -5.43
CA SER A 210 16.47 -9.48 -5.35
C SER A 210 15.61 -10.69 -4.94
N ASP A 211 15.20 -10.77 -3.67
CA ASP A 211 14.44 -11.93 -3.16
C ASP A 211 12.91 -11.79 -3.25
N GLY A 212 12.37 -10.61 -3.57
CA GLY A 212 10.92 -10.45 -3.75
C GLY A 212 10.06 -10.40 -2.48
N TRP A 213 10.65 -10.17 -1.29
CA TRP A 213 9.93 -10.12 0.00
C TRP A 213 10.14 -8.84 0.82
N ASP A 214 11.05 -7.94 0.43
CA ASP A 214 11.31 -6.69 1.16
C ASP A 214 10.70 -5.50 0.39
N ARG A 215 11.46 -4.93 -0.55
CA ARG A 215 11.03 -3.79 -1.37
C ARG A 215 9.80 -4.12 -2.22
N THR A 216 9.71 -5.34 -2.73
CA THR A 216 8.53 -5.80 -3.46
C THR A 216 7.26 -5.75 -2.60
N ALA A 217 7.34 -6.14 -1.31
CA ALA A 217 6.21 -6.04 -0.39
C ALA A 217 5.85 -4.57 -0.11
N GLN A 218 6.85 -3.69 0.06
CA GLN A 218 6.62 -2.24 0.19
C GLN A 218 5.86 -1.69 -1.02
N LEU A 219 6.32 -1.96 -2.24
CA LEU A 219 5.73 -1.39 -3.46
C LEU A 219 4.33 -1.90 -3.76
N THR A 220 4.14 -3.22 -3.72
CA THR A 220 2.83 -3.85 -3.97
C THR A 220 1.78 -3.36 -2.96
N SER A 221 2.10 -3.39 -1.67
CA SER A 221 1.16 -2.96 -0.63
C SER A 221 0.84 -1.47 -0.66
N LEU A 222 1.83 -0.59 -0.93
CA LEU A 222 1.58 0.85 -1.08
C LEU A 222 0.76 1.17 -2.33
N ALA A 223 1.02 0.50 -3.46
CA ALA A 223 0.21 0.67 -4.65
C ALA A 223 -1.24 0.21 -4.41
N MET A 224 -1.43 -0.92 -3.72
CA MET A 224 -2.77 -1.41 -3.34
C MET A 224 -3.52 -0.43 -2.43
N LEU A 225 -2.86 0.19 -1.44
CA LEU A 225 -3.44 1.27 -0.62
C LEU A 225 -3.89 2.48 -1.45
N MET A 226 -3.12 2.82 -2.48
CA MET A 226 -3.40 3.95 -3.36
C MET A 226 -4.50 3.63 -4.38
N LEU A 227 -4.56 2.40 -4.89
CA LEU A 227 -5.49 1.98 -5.94
C LEU A 227 -6.87 1.61 -5.41
N ASP A 228 -6.96 0.97 -4.24
CA ASP A 228 -8.15 0.24 -3.82
C ASP A 228 -8.64 0.69 -2.44
N ALA A 229 -9.87 1.22 -2.39
CA ALA A 229 -10.52 1.69 -1.17
C ALA A 229 -10.67 0.60 -0.11
N HIS A 230 -10.75 -0.67 -0.51
CA HIS A 230 -10.86 -1.78 0.41
C HIS A 230 -9.72 -1.79 1.43
N TYR A 231 -8.46 -1.67 0.99
CA TYR A 231 -7.30 -1.74 1.88
C TYR A 231 -7.11 -0.50 2.77
N ARG A 232 -7.92 0.55 2.56
CA ARG A 232 -7.97 1.75 3.41
C ARG A 232 -8.99 1.62 4.54
N THR A 233 -9.78 0.55 4.55
CA THR A 233 -10.61 0.16 5.71
C THR A 233 -9.75 -0.49 6.80
N LEU A 234 -10.22 -0.50 8.05
CA LEU A 234 -9.52 -1.13 9.17
C LEU A 234 -9.26 -2.62 8.88
N ASN A 235 -10.29 -3.34 8.45
CA ASN A 235 -10.19 -4.77 8.11
C ASN A 235 -9.35 -4.99 6.85
N GLY A 236 -9.53 -4.16 5.82
CA GLY A 236 -8.76 -4.29 4.59
C GLY A 236 -7.27 -4.04 4.80
N TYR A 237 -6.89 -3.13 5.70
CA TYR A 237 -5.47 -2.92 6.04
C TYR A 237 -4.84 -4.13 6.73
N MET A 238 -5.59 -4.79 7.63
CA MET A 238 -5.15 -6.05 8.24
C MET A 238 -4.98 -7.15 7.18
N ILE A 239 -5.95 -7.28 6.26
CA ILE A 239 -5.89 -8.23 5.13
C ILE A 239 -4.67 -7.94 4.25
N LEU A 240 -4.39 -6.67 3.96
CA LEU A 240 -3.23 -6.25 3.16
C LEU A 240 -1.92 -6.73 3.81
N ILE A 241 -1.78 -6.56 5.12
CA ILE A 241 -0.60 -6.99 5.88
C ILE A 241 -0.51 -8.52 5.91
N GLU A 242 -1.59 -9.21 6.23
CA GLU A 242 -1.63 -10.68 6.24
C GLU A 242 -1.27 -11.27 4.87
N LYS A 243 -1.75 -10.66 3.79
CA LYS A 243 -1.46 -11.09 2.42
C LYS A 243 -0.05 -10.69 1.97
N GLU A 244 0.20 -9.40 1.76
CA GLU A 244 1.39 -8.94 1.03
C GLU A 244 2.69 -9.04 1.84
N TRP A 245 2.59 -9.18 3.16
CA TRP A 245 3.74 -9.25 4.06
C TRP A 245 3.88 -10.61 4.71
N ILE A 246 2.87 -11.07 5.44
CA ILE A 246 2.97 -12.31 6.24
C ILE A 246 2.94 -13.53 5.32
N SER A 247 1.89 -13.70 4.52
CA SER A 247 1.73 -14.90 3.69
C SER A 247 2.76 -14.95 2.56
N PHE A 248 3.11 -13.79 1.99
CA PHE A 248 4.16 -13.67 0.98
C PHE A 248 5.60 -13.73 1.54
N GLY A 249 5.78 -14.02 2.83
CA GLY A 249 7.07 -14.42 3.40
C GLY A 249 8.06 -13.28 3.60
N HIS A 250 7.59 -12.09 3.97
CA HIS A 250 8.47 -11.11 4.59
C HIS A 250 9.07 -11.72 5.86
N LYS A 251 10.41 -11.67 5.97
CA LYS A 251 11.17 -12.37 7.00
C LYS A 251 11.13 -11.64 8.34
N PHE A 252 9.95 -11.51 8.96
CA PHE A 252 9.77 -10.75 10.19
C PHE A 252 10.73 -11.17 11.31
N PHE A 253 10.87 -12.47 11.57
CA PHE A 253 11.82 -12.96 12.58
C PHE A 253 13.24 -12.47 12.35
N LEU A 254 13.75 -12.54 11.11
CA LEU A 254 15.12 -12.11 10.78
C LEU A 254 15.27 -10.58 10.70
N ARG A 255 14.26 -9.87 10.20
CA ARG A 255 14.29 -8.41 10.02
C ARG A 255 14.17 -7.67 11.35
N ILE A 256 13.46 -8.26 12.31
CA ILE A 256 13.25 -7.69 13.65
C ILE A 256 14.24 -8.27 14.66
N GLY A 257 14.60 -9.55 14.54
CA GLY A 257 15.49 -10.24 15.48
C GLY A 257 14.78 -10.68 16.77
N HIS A 258 13.59 -11.28 16.66
CA HIS A 258 12.78 -11.71 17.82
C HIS A 258 13.54 -12.73 18.68
N GLY A 259 14.06 -12.30 19.83
CA GLY A 259 14.81 -13.15 20.75
C GLY A 259 16.19 -13.60 20.24
N ASP A 260 16.61 -13.14 19.06
CA ASP A 260 17.94 -13.42 18.49
C ASP A 260 18.92 -12.32 18.89
N LYS A 261 20.21 -12.64 19.00
CA LYS A 261 21.30 -11.67 19.21
C LYS A 261 21.95 -11.22 17.91
N SER A 262 21.73 -11.94 16.80
CA SER A 262 22.29 -11.57 15.50
C SER A 262 21.66 -10.29 14.95
N ASP A 263 22.49 -9.42 14.39
CA ASP A 263 22.07 -8.15 13.77
C ASP A 263 22.23 -8.13 12.24
N SER A 264 22.84 -9.17 11.63
CA SER A 264 23.27 -9.13 10.21
C SER A 264 22.12 -8.92 9.22
N GLU A 265 20.95 -9.50 9.49
CA GLU A 265 19.75 -9.46 8.65
C GLU A 265 18.69 -8.43 9.10
N ARG A 266 18.93 -7.72 10.21
CA ARG A 266 17.95 -6.77 10.76
C ARG A 266 17.80 -5.55 9.87
N SER A 267 16.56 -5.10 9.69
CA SER A 267 16.27 -3.92 8.88
C SER A 267 14.82 -3.45 9.06
N PRO A 268 14.56 -2.13 9.07
CA PRO A 268 13.24 -1.58 9.36
C PRO A 268 12.30 -1.55 8.15
N VAL A 269 12.29 -2.60 7.33
CA VAL A 269 11.55 -2.63 6.05
C VAL A 269 10.04 -2.47 6.25
N PHE A 270 9.46 -3.21 7.20
CA PHE A 270 8.03 -3.08 7.51
C PHE A 270 7.72 -1.74 8.21
N LEU A 271 8.62 -1.23 9.05
CA LEU A 271 8.47 0.07 9.67
C LEU A 271 8.46 1.21 8.64
N GLN A 272 9.27 1.13 7.58
CA GLN A 272 9.22 2.07 6.46
C GLN A 272 7.86 2.03 5.74
N PHE A 273 7.23 0.85 5.61
CA PHE A 273 5.88 0.76 5.05
C PHE A 273 4.83 1.44 5.95
N LEU A 274 4.92 1.27 7.27
CA LEU A 274 4.05 1.99 8.21
C LEU A 274 4.27 3.51 8.12
N ASP A 275 5.52 3.96 7.99
CA ASP A 275 5.86 5.38 7.81
C ASP A 275 5.30 5.92 6.48
N CYS A 276 5.46 5.19 5.37
CA CYS A 276 4.82 5.53 4.10
C CYS A 276 3.29 5.60 4.23
N THR A 277 2.66 4.68 4.98
CA THR A 277 1.21 4.73 5.26
C THR A 277 0.85 5.98 6.09
N PHE A 278 1.68 6.35 7.06
CA PHE A 278 1.54 7.60 7.81
C PHE A 278 1.60 8.83 6.88
N GLN A 279 2.51 8.85 5.89
CA GLN A 279 2.54 9.95 4.90
C GLN A 279 1.22 10.05 4.12
N LEU A 280 0.61 8.92 3.74
CA LEU A 280 -0.68 8.90 3.06
C LEU A 280 -1.82 9.38 3.97
N LEU A 281 -1.86 8.94 5.24
CA LEU A 281 -2.84 9.42 6.23
C LEU A 281 -2.80 10.94 6.39
N GLN A 282 -1.60 11.53 6.41
CA GLN A 282 -1.42 12.97 6.55
C GLN A 282 -1.90 13.76 5.32
N GLN A 283 -1.69 13.22 4.12
CA GLN A 283 -2.06 13.89 2.88
C GLN A 283 -3.52 13.66 2.49
N PHE A 284 -4.15 12.58 2.96
CA PHE A 284 -5.54 12.23 2.66
C PHE A 284 -6.35 11.95 3.94
N PRO A 285 -6.68 12.98 4.74
CA PRO A 285 -7.26 12.82 6.09
C PRO A 285 -8.61 12.11 6.16
N SER A 286 -9.35 12.00 5.05
CA SER A 286 -10.67 11.34 4.97
C SER A 286 -10.67 10.02 4.21
N ALA A 287 -9.52 9.59 3.67
CA ALA A 287 -9.46 8.43 2.78
C ALA A 287 -9.29 7.09 3.50
N PHE A 288 -8.89 7.11 4.78
CA PHE A 288 -8.63 5.91 5.58
C PHE A 288 -9.61 5.81 6.74
N GLU A 289 -10.18 4.61 6.94
CA GLU A 289 -11.08 4.31 8.06
C GLU A 289 -10.31 4.31 9.38
N PHE A 290 -9.03 3.99 9.35
CA PHE A 290 -8.17 3.93 10.51
C PHE A 290 -7.33 5.21 10.71
N ASN A 291 -6.87 5.41 11.93
CA ASN A 291 -6.06 6.55 12.34
C ASN A 291 -4.60 6.18 12.63
N GLU A 292 -3.79 7.17 13.00
CA GLU A 292 -2.37 7.01 13.33
C GLU A 292 -2.11 6.05 14.51
N LYS A 293 -3.04 5.95 15.48
CA LYS A 293 -2.90 5.05 16.64
C LYS A 293 -2.83 3.59 16.21
N LEU A 294 -3.54 3.21 15.13
CA LEU A 294 -3.44 1.86 14.58
C LEU A 294 -2.01 1.56 14.13
N LEU A 295 -1.41 2.46 13.34
CA LEU A 295 -0.06 2.26 12.80
C LEU A 295 0.98 2.11 13.92
N ILE A 296 0.88 2.95 14.96
CA ILE A 296 1.77 2.87 16.13
C ILE A 296 1.55 1.57 16.90
N THR A 297 0.30 1.15 17.09
CA THR A 297 -0.02 -0.11 17.78
C THR A 297 0.50 -1.32 17.01
N ILE A 298 0.40 -1.32 15.68
CA ILE A 298 1.00 -2.34 14.82
C ILE A 298 2.53 -2.35 14.97
N ALA A 299 3.16 -1.18 14.97
CA ALA A 299 4.61 -1.06 15.18
C ALA A 299 5.03 -1.55 16.57
N ASP A 300 4.24 -1.33 17.62
CA ASP A 300 4.53 -1.88 18.96
C ASP A 300 4.40 -3.41 18.98
N ASN A 301 3.33 -3.93 18.35
CA ASN A 301 3.09 -5.37 18.24
C ASN A 301 4.16 -6.09 17.42
N LEU A 302 4.79 -5.41 16.44
CA LEU A 302 5.92 -5.90 15.66
C LEU A 302 7.12 -6.31 16.53
N TYR A 303 7.40 -5.56 17.60
CA TYR A 303 8.55 -5.80 18.47
C TYR A 303 8.20 -6.57 19.74
N SER A 304 6.96 -6.44 20.24
CA SER A 304 6.55 -6.99 21.55
C SER A 304 6.66 -8.51 21.68
N CYS A 305 6.53 -9.25 20.56
CA CYS A 305 6.35 -10.71 20.55
C CYS A 305 5.17 -11.21 21.41
N GLN A 306 4.23 -10.33 21.78
CA GLN A 306 3.04 -10.70 22.57
C GLN A 306 2.06 -11.57 21.77
N TYR A 307 2.03 -11.39 20.45
CA TYR A 307 1.10 -12.04 19.53
C TYR A 307 1.84 -12.83 18.46
N GLY A 308 1.18 -13.84 17.90
CA GLY A 308 1.74 -14.64 16.82
C GLY A 308 1.81 -13.95 15.47
N THR A 309 1.14 -12.81 15.28
CA THR A 309 0.94 -12.17 13.97
C THR A 309 2.25 -11.94 13.21
N PHE A 310 3.28 -11.42 13.87
CA PHE A 310 4.55 -11.09 13.21
C PHE A 310 5.69 -12.08 13.50
N LEU A 311 5.41 -13.24 14.08
CA LEU A 311 6.44 -14.25 14.34
C LEU A 311 6.86 -15.02 13.08
N LEU A 312 8.07 -15.57 13.10
CA LEU A 312 8.66 -16.43 12.06
C LEU A 312 8.85 -15.70 10.72
N ASN A 313 9.14 -16.44 9.63
CA ASN A 313 9.56 -15.86 8.35
C ASN A 313 8.68 -16.20 7.14
N SER A 314 7.83 -17.21 7.22
CA SER A 314 7.01 -17.65 6.10
C SER A 314 5.72 -18.28 6.58
N ASP A 315 4.71 -18.29 5.71
CA ASP A 315 3.45 -18.98 5.94
C ASP A 315 3.68 -20.46 6.29
N LYS A 316 4.56 -21.15 5.55
CA LYS A 316 4.97 -22.53 5.85
C LYS A 316 5.43 -22.71 7.29
N TRP A 317 6.42 -21.91 7.73
CA TRP A 317 6.97 -22.09 9.06
C TRP A 317 5.92 -21.81 10.14
N ARG A 318 5.01 -20.86 9.90
CA ARG A 318 3.89 -20.55 10.80
C ARG A 318 2.88 -21.70 10.88
N THR A 319 2.58 -22.34 9.76
CA THR A 319 1.72 -23.53 9.68
C THR A 319 2.38 -24.72 10.39
N ASP A 320 3.65 -25.00 10.10
CA ASP A 320 4.39 -26.11 10.71
C ASP A 320 4.47 -25.97 12.25
N MET A 321 4.63 -24.74 12.75
CA MET A 321 4.66 -24.43 14.19
C MET A 321 3.27 -24.22 14.81
N LYS A 322 2.20 -24.34 14.02
CA LYS A 322 0.81 -24.17 14.44
C LYS A 322 0.59 -22.85 15.21
N VAL A 323 1.14 -21.75 14.68
CA VAL A 323 1.11 -20.44 15.35
C VAL A 323 -0.31 -20.01 15.70
N SER A 324 -1.28 -20.28 14.82
CA SER A 324 -2.70 -19.96 15.03
C SER A 324 -3.36 -20.75 16.17
N GLU A 325 -2.83 -21.93 16.52
CA GLU A 325 -3.33 -22.75 17.63
C GLU A 325 -2.67 -22.35 18.96
N HIS A 326 -1.40 -21.94 18.91
CA HIS A 326 -0.60 -21.68 20.11
C HIS A 326 -0.54 -20.20 20.53
N THR A 327 -0.96 -19.27 19.68
CA THR A 327 -0.83 -17.83 19.95
C THR A 327 -2.06 -17.04 19.52
N MET A 328 -2.30 -15.91 20.19
CA MET A 328 -3.33 -14.96 19.79
C MET A 328 -2.84 -14.10 18.62
N SER A 329 -3.74 -13.80 17.68
CA SER A 329 -3.50 -12.76 16.66
C SER A 329 -3.62 -11.36 17.27
N ALA A 330 -2.69 -10.47 16.92
CA ALA A 330 -2.69 -9.05 17.28
C ALA A 330 -3.96 -8.32 16.78
N TRP A 331 -4.61 -8.85 15.73
CA TRP A 331 -5.88 -8.30 15.24
C TRP A 331 -7.02 -8.49 16.24
N THR A 332 -6.96 -9.52 17.10
CA THR A 332 -8.02 -9.82 18.08
C THR A 332 -8.25 -8.67 19.06
N PRO A 333 -7.25 -8.17 19.82
CA PRO A 333 -7.44 -7.01 20.68
C PRO A 333 -7.71 -5.73 19.89
N ILE A 334 -7.09 -5.54 18.72
CA ILE A 334 -7.32 -4.34 17.89
C ILE A 334 -8.79 -4.25 17.45
N LEU A 335 -9.39 -5.37 17.02
CA LEU A 335 -10.79 -5.41 16.62
C LEU A 335 -11.75 -5.29 17.81
N ARG A 336 -11.37 -5.82 18.98
CA ARG A 336 -12.13 -5.64 20.22
C ARG A 336 -12.20 -4.15 20.60
N GLU A 337 -11.11 -3.42 20.44
CA GLU A 337 -11.01 -2.00 20.76
C GLU A 337 -11.12 -1.10 19.52
N ARG A 338 -11.87 -1.52 18.48
CA ARG A 338 -11.88 -0.84 17.17
C ARG A 338 -12.06 0.67 17.25
N ALA A 339 -12.88 1.15 18.18
CA ALA A 339 -13.22 2.56 18.34
C ALA A 339 -11.98 3.47 18.53
N LEU A 340 -10.91 2.96 19.16
CA LEU A 340 -9.66 3.70 19.36
C LEU A 340 -8.91 3.94 18.04
N TYR A 341 -9.14 3.09 17.05
CA TYR A 341 -8.39 3.05 15.80
C TYR A 341 -9.14 3.71 14.65
N LEU A 342 -10.41 4.07 14.82
CA LEU A 342 -11.22 4.66 13.76
C LEU A 342 -10.92 6.15 13.57
N ASN A 343 -11.04 6.59 12.33
CA ASN A 343 -10.94 7.98 11.89
C ASN A 343 -12.36 8.55 11.70
N PRO A 344 -12.78 9.57 12.48
CA PRO A 344 -14.12 10.16 12.38
C PRO A 344 -14.36 10.86 11.04
N PHE A 345 -13.30 11.27 10.35
CA PHE A 345 -13.37 11.97 9.06
C PHE A 345 -13.40 11.02 7.86
N TYR A 346 -13.36 9.70 8.10
CA TYR A 346 -13.45 8.73 7.02
C TYR A 346 -14.75 8.92 6.24
N ALA A 347 -14.57 9.11 4.94
CA ALA A 347 -15.66 9.16 3.96
C ALA A 347 -15.49 7.97 3.03
N GLU A 348 -16.44 7.04 3.10
CA GLU A 348 -16.48 5.90 2.20
C GLU A 348 -16.69 6.41 0.77
N ARG A 349 -15.61 6.37 -0.02
CA ARG A 349 -15.59 6.71 -1.44
C ARG A 349 -14.99 5.52 -2.17
N SER A 350 -15.79 4.84 -2.98
CA SER A 350 -15.40 3.62 -3.70
C SER A 350 -14.25 3.86 -4.68
N ASP A 351 -14.19 5.02 -5.35
CA ASP A 351 -13.48 5.15 -6.63
C ASP A 351 -12.30 6.15 -6.64
N ASN A 352 -11.77 6.53 -5.49
CA ASN A 352 -10.68 7.52 -5.45
C ASN A 352 -9.31 6.85 -5.33
N VAL A 353 -8.58 6.76 -6.45
CA VAL A 353 -7.14 6.49 -6.46
C VAL A 353 -6.39 7.65 -5.77
N LEU A 354 -5.47 7.33 -4.87
CA LEU A 354 -4.66 8.30 -4.15
C LEU A 354 -3.32 8.52 -4.83
N ILE A 355 -3.02 9.76 -5.23
CA ILE A 355 -1.71 10.15 -5.76
C ILE A 355 -1.09 11.19 -4.81
N PRO A 356 -0.24 10.78 -3.85
CA PRO A 356 0.36 11.71 -2.90
C PRO A 356 1.35 12.66 -3.57
N ASN A 357 1.49 13.86 -3.00
CA ASN A 357 2.58 14.77 -3.32
C ASN A 357 3.87 14.27 -2.66
N ASN A 358 4.80 13.81 -3.49
CA ASN A 358 6.06 13.24 -3.03
C ASN A 358 7.22 14.24 -3.02
N SER A 359 6.95 15.55 -3.02
CA SER A 359 7.98 16.57 -2.78
C SER A 359 8.57 16.42 -1.38
N SER A 360 9.86 16.68 -1.23
CA SER A 360 10.55 16.71 0.08
C SER A 360 9.83 17.59 1.11
N ARG A 361 9.14 18.65 0.67
CA ARG A 361 8.37 19.57 1.52
C ARG A 361 7.12 18.95 2.15
N HIS A 362 6.59 17.88 1.57
CA HIS A 362 5.37 17.22 2.03
C HIS A 362 5.63 15.92 2.81
N ILE A 363 6.86 15.39 2.75
CA ILE A 363 7.27 14.23 3.53
C ILE A 363 7.72 14.69 4.91
N LYS A 364 7.03 14.23 5.95
CA LYS A 364 7.23 14.69 7.34
C LYS A 364 7.82 13.58 8.18
N LEU A 365 8.67 13.95 9.14
CA LEU A 365 9.06 13.00 10.19
C LEU A 365 7.85 12.58 11.01
N TRP A 366 7.66 11.27 11.20
CA TRP A 366 6.62 10.70 12.06
C TRP A 366 6.94 10.89 13.55
N LYS A 367 6.81 12.12 14.05
CA LYS A 367 7.23 12.51 15.40
C LYS A 367 6.54 11.69 16.51
N ASN A 368 5.25 11.38 16.35
CA ASN A 368 4.49 10.58 17.33
C ASN A 368 5.00 9.14 17.46
N TYR A 369 5.83 8.67 16.51
CA TYR A 369 6.52 7.39 16.62
C TYR A 369 7.98 7.58 17.04
N TYR A 370 8.78 8.31 16.26
CA TYR A 370 10.23 8.39 16.49
C TYR A 370 10.61 9.24 17.69
N CYS A 371 9.83 10.25 18.06
CA CYS A 371 10.13 11.17 19.16
C CYS A 371 9.33 10.86 20.44
N ARG A 372 8.52 9.79 20.45
CA ARG A 372 7.53 9.51 21.51
C ARG A 372 8.09 9.30 22.91
N TYR A 373 9.37 8.95 23.02
CA TYR A 373 10.08 8.78 24.29
C TYR A 373 11.08 9.91 24.58
N MET A 374 11.12 10.94 23.73
CA MET A 374 12.02 12.08 23.93
C MET A 374 11.51 12.93 25.11
N PRO A 375 12.38 13.27 26.09
CA PRO A 375 12.03 14.19 27.17
C PRO A 375 11.45 15.51 26.62
N GLY A 376 10.35 15.98 27.21
CA GLY A 376 9.68 17.21 26.78
C GLY A 376 8.83 17.10 25.51
N TYR A 377 8.91 15.99 24.75
CA TYR A 377 7.98 15.75 23.64
C TYR A 377 6.59 15.47 24.16
N ARG A 378 5.62 16.31 23.77
CA ARG A 378 4.21 16.12 24.08
C ARG A 378 3.55 15.47 22.87
N SER A 379 3.36 14.16 22.93
CA SER A 379 2.63 13.46 21.88
C SER A 379 1.21 14.02 21.77
N THR A 380 0.77 14.29 20.54
CA THR A 380 -0.60 14.69 20.27
C THR A 380 -1.54 13.50 20.15
N LEU A 381 -0.99 12.27 20.14
CA LEU A 381 -1.73 11.06 19.80
C LEU A 381 -2.87 10.77 20.77
N ASP A 382 -2.63 10.87 22.08
CA ASP A 382 -3.66 10.55 23.08
C ASP A 382 -4.82 11.57 23.04
N VAL A 383 -4.48 12.86 22.91
CA VAL A 383 -5.46 13.93 22.76
C VAL A 383 -6.28 13.76 21.47
N LEU A 384 -5.61 13.42 20.36
CA LEU A 384 -6.29 13.16 19.09
C LEU A 384 -7.20 11.93 19.17
N THR A 385 -6.74 10.85 19.81
CA THR A 385 -7.50 9.60 19.97
C THR A 385 -8.75 9.83 20.83
N GLN A 386 -8.64 10.58 21.93
CA GLN A 386 -9.81 10.98 22.72
C GLN A 386 -10.79 11.82 21.91
N ARG A 387 -10.31 12.84 21.17
CA ARG A 387 -11.16 13.67 20.30
C ARG A 387 -11.86 12.83 19.23
N TYR A 388 -11.17 11.88 18.62
CA TYR A 388 -11.72 11.01 17.60
C TYR A 388 -12.83 10.13 18.17
N THR A 389 -12.60 9.55 19.35
CA THR A 389 -13.61 8.76 20.07
C THR A 389 -14.86 9.60 20.36
N THR A 390 -14.69 10.83 20.85
CA THR A 390 -15.80 11.77 21.08
C THR A 390 -16.58 12.08 19.80
N LEU A 391 -15.88 12.37 18.70
CA LEU A 391 -16.51 12.66 17.41
C LEU A 391 -17.30 11.46 16.85
N LEU A 392 -16.77 10.24 17.00
CA LEU A 392 -17.46 9.02 16.58
C LEU A 392 -18.73 8.78 17.42
N ASN A 393 -18.66 8.98 18.73
CA ASN A 393 -19.82 8.85 19.61
C ASN A 393 -20.91 9.89 19.29
N LEU A 394 -20.52 11.15 19.02
CA LEU A 394 -21.44 12.20 18.58
C LEU A 394 -22.08 11.86 17.23
N ARG A 395 -21.29 11.42 16.25
CA ARG A 395 -21.79 11.00 14.93
C ARG A 395 -22.81 9.87 15.06
N LYS A 396 -22.53 8.87 15.89
CA LYS A 396 -23.46 7.77 16.18
C LYS A 396 -24.76 8.30 16.78
N LYS A 397 -24.68 9.11 17.85
CA LYS A 397 -25.84 9.70 18.52
C LYS A 397 -26.74 10.46 17.53
N PHE A 398 -26.17 11.33 16.71
CA PHE A 398 -26.95 12.09 15.72
C PHE A 398 -27.52 11.21 14.61
N THR A 399 -26.82 10.15 14.21
CA THR A 399 -27.32 9.20 13.20
C THR A 399 -28.53 8.45 13.75
N ASP A 400 -28.46 7.99 15.00
CA ASP A 400 -29.55 7.30 15.69
C ASP A 400 -30.77 8.22 15.84
N GLU A 401 -30.56 9.49 16.20
CA GLU A 401 -31.62 10.51 16.30
C GLU A 401 -32.28 10.81 14.94
N ILE A 402 -31.50 10.95 13.86
CA ILE A 402 -32.03 11.11 12.50
C ILE A 402 -32.87 9.89 12.09
N ASN A 403 -32.40 8.68 12.39
CA ASN A 403 -33.13 7.46 12.06
C ASN A 403 -34.44 7.36 12.83
N HIS A 404 -34.46 7.76 14.11
CA HIS A 404 -35.68 7.80 14.91
C HIS A 404 -36.70 8.81 14.34
N ILE A 405 -36.27 10.04 14.01
CA ILE A 405 -37.13 11.06 13.39
C ILE A 405 -37.71 10.58 12.06
N ARG A 406 -36.92 9.88 11.23
CA ARG A 406 -37.39 9.31 9.97
C ARG A 406 -38.47 8.24 10.17
N GLN A 407 -38.30 7.37 11.17
CA GLN A 407 -39.29 6.35 11.51
C GLN A 407 -40.59 6.96 12.04
N ASP A 408 -40.51 8.04 12.82
CA ASP A 408 -41.69 8.74 13.34
C ASP A 408 -42.41 9.55 12.24
N GLY A 409 -41.67 10.12 11.28
CA GLY A 409 -42.22 10.84 10.13
C GLY A 409 -42.98 9.94 9.14
N ASP A 410 -42.59 8.68 9.00
CA ASP A 410 -43.31 7.68 8.17
C ASP A 410 -44.58 7.15 8.86
N GLN A 411 -44.80 7.41 10.15
CA GLN A 411 -46.02 7.03 10.88
C GLN A 411 -47.10 8.12 10.94
N GLN A 412 -46.86 9.33 10.41
CA GLN A 412 -47.91 10.34 10.24
C GLN A 412 -48.59 10.20 8.86
N PRO A 413 -49.90 9.90 8.77
CA PRO A 413 -50.61 9.97 7.51
C PRO A 413 -50.57 11.41 6.98
N ARG A 414 -50.30 11.58 5.68
CA ARG A 414 -50.44 12.88 4.98
C ARG A 414 -51.87 13.40 5.11
N LEU A 415 -52.13 14.18 6.16
CA LEU A 415 -53.31 15.03 6.30
C LEU A 415 -52.86 16.47 6.14
N LEU A 416 -52.72 16.90 4.89
CA LEU A 416 -52.83 18.31 4.52
C LEU A 416 -53.82 18.44 3.37
N SER A 417 -55.09 18.21 3.71
CA SER A 417 -56.21 18.81 2.99
C SER A 417 -56.48 20.20 3.56
N GLY A 418 -56.28 21.22 2.72
CA GLY A 418 -57.03 22.48 2.76
C GLY A 418 -56.65 23.54 3.79
N THR A 419 -55.96 24.58 3.34
CA THR A 419 -56.57 25.93 3.27
C THR A 419 -55.75 26.83 2.36
N LEU A 420 -56.34 27.15 1.19
CA LEU A 420 -55.90 28.23 0.33
C LEU A 420 -56.10 29.56 1.07
N TYR A 421 -55.01 30.20 1.48
CA TYR A 421 -55.01 31.65 1.73
C TYR A 421 -54.31 32.32 0.55
N GLN A 422 -55.14 32.89 -0.34
CA GLN A 422 -54.72 33.89 -1.31
C GLN A 422 -54.29 35.16 -0.57
N SER A 423 -53.18 35.76 -1.01
CA SER A 423 -52.93 37.20 -0.90
C SER A 423 -51.96 37.65 -2.00
N PRO A 424 -52.04 38.92 -2.43
CA PRO A 424 -52.01 39.28 -3.84
C PRO A 424 -50.63 39.60 -4.40
N MET A 425 -50.46 39.36 -5.69
CA MET A 425 -49.33 39.83 -6.48
C MET A 425 -49.33 41.36 -6.57
N THR A 426 -48.21 41.98 -6.20
CA THR A 426 -47.78 43.25 -6.76
C THR A 426 -46.50 43.04 -7.54
N THR A 427 -46.63 43.19 -8.84
CA THR A 427 -45.58 43.30 -9.86
C THR A 427 -44.80 44.59 -9.72
N THR A 428 -43.47 44.51 -9.70
CA THR A 428 -42.61 45.56 -10.26
C THR A 428 -41.51 44.93 -11.09
N SER A 429 -41.74 45.01 -12.40
CA SER A 429 -40.79 44.78 -13.47
C SER A 429 -39.86 45.98 -13.62
N THR A 430 -38.55 45.74 -13.74
CA THR A 430 -37.67 46.59 -14.53
C THR A 430 -36.69 45.72 -15.32
N ASN A 431 -37.02 45.59 -16.60
CA ASN A 431 -36.12 45.18 -17.68
C ASN A 431 -34.97 46.17 -17.80
N ILE A 432 -33.74 45.71 -18.03
CA ILE A 432 -32.87 46.29 -19.08
C ILE A 432 -32.10 45.16 -19.78
N SER A 433 -32.29 45.17 -21.10
CA SER A 433 -31.83 44.26 -22.14
C SER A 433 -30.36 44.39 -22.51
N ALA A 434 -29.81 43.30 -23.03
CA ALA A 434 -28.57 43.26 -23.79
C ALA A 434 -28.68 44.04 -25.13
N GLN A 435 -27.61 44.74 -25.50
CA GLN A 435 -27.26 45.00 -26.90
C GLN A 435 -25.74 44.95 -27.08
N SER A 436 -25.35 44.26 -28.14
CA SER A 436 -23.99 44.11 -28.65
C SER A 436 -23.56 45.31 -29.50
N LYS A 437 -22.27 45.65 -29.49
CA LYS A 437 -21.38 45.66 -30.68
C LYS A 437 -19.99 46.24 -30.37
N SER A 438 -19.03 45.57 -30.99
CA SER A 438 -17.64 45.93 -31.33
C SER A 438 -17.24 47.42 -31.29
N ASN A 439 -16.04 47.70 -30.78
CA ASN A 439 -14.97 48.30 -31.59
C ASN A 439 -13.58 48.13 -30.95
N VAL A 440 -12.64 47.88 -31.84
CA VAL A 440 -11.19 47.75 -31.68
C VAL A 440 -10.55 49.14 -31.59
N THR A 441 -9.65 49.39 -30.63
CA THR A 441 -8.41 50.17 -30.86
C THR A 441 -7.38 50.01 -29.76
N GLN A 442 -6.11 50.04 -30.19
CA GLN A 442 -4.86 49.95 -29.46
C GLN A 442 -4.67 51.05 -28.40
N ALA A 443 -3.90 50.76 -27.35
CA ALA A 443 -2.77 51.60 -26.91
C ALA A 443 -1.92 50.89 -25.83
N SER A 444 -0.63 50.74 -26.16
CA SER A 444 0.47 50.41 -25.25
C SER A 444 0.69 51.52 -24.21
N ALA A 445 1.11 51.17 -22.99
CA ALA A 445 2.11 51.95 -22.24
C ALA A 445 2.59 51.18 -20.99
N THR A 446 3.85 50.77 -21.07
CA THR A 446 4.81 50.54 -19.98
C THR A 446 4.73 51.62 -18.90
N PHE A 447 4.84 51.26 -17.61
CA PHE A 447 5.68 52.01 -16.67
C PHE A 447 6.15 51.11 -15.51
N MET A 448 7.47 51.06 -15.38
CA MET A 448 8.23 50.56 -14.23
C MET A 448 7.96 51.40 -12.99
N THR A 449 7.99 50.78 -11.81
CA THR A 449 9.05 51.01 -10.80
C THR A 449 9.19 49.78 -9.93
#